data_AF-X1GRA4-F1
#
_entry.id   AF-X1GRA4-F1
#
_cell.length_a   1.000
_cell.length_b   1.000
_cell.length_c   1.000
_cell.angle_alpha   90.00
_cell.angle_beta   90.00
_cell.angle_gamma   90.00
#
_symmetry.space_group_name_H-M   'P 1'
#
loop_
_entity.id
_entity.type
_entity.pdbx_description
1 polymer ?
#
loop_
_entity_poly.entity_id
_entity_poly.type
_entity_poly.pdbx_seq_one_letter_code
_entity_poly.pdbx_strand_id
1 'polypeptide(L)'
;MTDNLAPSAKQKFNTVISKNTFYFYNQEFEETYEGYVNSVKETLLVLRNHVQNKGLKKELFEDLIHKKGNGLRALLALTGFSNESLKRLITFIRIVDDSELNVLTYKERWMTEVEMNNKGNIKEWSDSKIEKKIRESEFFRKGLVNIFFEGSTIPILSNYLPLFELKKLSISKLNFKIDA
;
A
#
# COMPACT_ATOMS: atom_id res chain seq x y z
N MET A 1 -30.01 26.05 -2.71
CA MET A 1 -29.73 25.59 -1.33
C MET A 1 -30.52 24.30 -1.14
N THR A 2 -29.87 23.14 -1.18
CA THR A 2 -30.54 21.86 -0.91
C THR A 2 -30.47 21.61 0.59
N ASP A 3 -31.59 21.81 1.28
CA ASP A 3 -31.74 21.46 2.68
C ASP A 3 -31.46 19.97 2.88
N ASN A 4 -30.41 19.68 3.65
CA ASN A 4 -30.08 18.34 4.10
C ASN A 4 -31.05 17.94 5.22
N LEU A 5 -32.29 17.60 4.83
CA LEU A 5 -33.31 17.11 5.75
C LEU A 5 -32.81 15.81 6.41
N ALA A 6 -32.79 15.81 7.75
CA ALA A 6 -32.41 14.64 8.51
C ALA A 6 -33.29 13.43 8.13
N PRO A 7 -32.70 12.24 7.90
CA PRO A 7 -33.46 11.10 7.44
C PRO A 7 -34.52 10.69 8.46
N SER A 8 -35.72 10.37 7.97
CA SER A 8 -36.83 9.86 8.77
C SER A 8 -36.45 8.55 9.49
N ALA A 9 -37.16 8.21 10.57
CA ALA A 9 -36.94 6.97 11.31
C ALA A 9 -37.01 5.73 10.40
N LYS A 10 -37.92 5.72 9.42
CA LYS A 10 -38.05 4.63 8.44
C LYS A 10 -36.86 4.55 7.49
N GLN A 11 -36.34 5.69 7.03
CA GLN A 11 -35.12 5.73 6.20
C GLN A 11 -33.89 5.27 6.98
N LYS A 12 -33.77 5.67 8.26
CA LYS A 12 -32.71 5.20 9.15
C LYS A 12 -32.80 3.68 9.36
N PHE A 13 -33.99 3.16 9.65
CA PHE A 13 -34.23 1.72 9.82
C PHE A 13 -33.88 0.94 8.55
N ASN A 14 -34.37 1.37 7.39
CA ASN A 14 -34.04 0.74 6.10
C ASN A 14 -32.55 0.80 5.78
N THR A 15 -31.86 1.88 6.16
CA THR A 15 -30.40 1.99 5.99
C THR A 15 -29.68 0.96 6.86
N VAL A 16 -30.12 0.76 8.11
CA VAL A 16 -29.57 -0.30 8.95
C VAL A 16 -29.83 -1.67 8.32
N ILE A 17 -31.05 -2.01 7.91
CA ILE A 17 -31.33 -3.33 7.34
C ILE A 17 -30.54 -3.58 6.03
N SER A 18 -30.47 -2.60 5.13
CA SER A 18 -29.81 -2.77 3.83
C SER A 18 -28.29 -2.64 3.86
N LYS A 19 -27.72 -1.88 4.81
CA LYS A 19 -26.27 -1.62 4.88
C LYS A 19 -25.56 -2.33 6.04
N ASN A 20 -26.29 -2.96 6.95
CA ASN A 20 -25.70 -3.73 8.05
C ASN A 20 -25.37 -5.14 7.57
N THR A 21 -24.17 -5.28 7.03
CA THR A 21 -23.60 -6.54 6.53
C THR A 21 -23.26 -7.54 7.64
N PHE A 22 -23.46 -7.19 8.93
CA PHE A 22 -23.17 -8.10 10.04
C PHE A 22 -24.28 -9.15 10.25
N TYR A 23 -25.52 -8.87 9.83
CA TYR A 23 -26.68 -9.76 10.04
C TYR A 23 -27.53 -10.02 8.79
N PHE A 24 -27.36 -9.25 7.71
CA PHE A 24 -28.17 -9.40 6.49
C PHE A 24 -27.27 -9.69 5.28
N TYR A 25 -27.56 -10.81 4.62
CA TYR A 25 -26.90 -11.29 3.40
C TYR A 25 -27.04 -10.24 2.28
N ASN A 26 -25.92 -9.67 1.86
CA ASN A 26 -25.85 -8.77 0.70
C ASN A 26 -25.05 -9.47 -0.39
N GLN A 27 -25.75 -10.23 -1.23
CA GLN A 27 -25.18 -11.07 -2.27
C GLN A 27 -24.23 -10.31 -3.21
N GLU A 28 -24.63 -9.13 -3.70
CA GLU A 28 -23.82 -8.35 -4.63
C GLU A 28 -22.50 -7.90 -3.98
N PHE A 29 -22.55 -7.50 -2.71
CA PHE A 29 -21.36 -7.15 -1.94
C PHE A 29 -20.47 -8.36 -1.70
N GLU A 30 -21.04 -9.49 -1.29
CA GLU A 30 -20.29 -10.73 -1.03
C GLU A 30 -19.60 -11.23 -2.29
N GLU A 31 -20.31 -11.33 -3.42
CA GLU A 31 -19.75 -11.76 -4.70
C GLU A 31 -18.63 -10.83 -5.18
N THR A 32 -18.84 -9.51 -5.08
CA THR A 32 -17.82 -8.51 -5.48
C THR A 32 -16.60 -8.58 -4.57
N TYR A 33 -16.81 -8.67 -3.26
CA TYR A 33 -15.73 -8.71 -2.29
C TYR A 33 -14.95 -10.03 -2.36
N GLU A 34 -15.64 -11.16 -2.50
CA GLU A 34 -15.03 -12.47 -2.73
C GLU A 34 -14.23 -12.48 -4.03
N GLY A 35 -14.76 -11.90 -5.11
CA GLY A 35 -14.03 -11.72 -6.36
C GLY A 35 -12.74 -10.91 -6.17
N TYR A 36 -12.81 -9.81 -5.42
CA TYR A 36 -11.63 -9.01 -5.07
C TYR A 36 -10.61 -9.82 -4.27
N VAL A 37 -11.03 -10.46 -3.17
CA VAL A 37 -10.15 -11.27 -2.31
C VAL A 37 -9.51 -12.40 -3.10
N ASN A 38 -10.29 -13.09 -3.94
CA ASN A 38 -9.80 -14.15 -4.79
C ASN A 38 -8.76 -13.63 -5.80
N SER A 39 -8.98 -12.46 -6.40
CA SER A 39 -8.00 -11.86 -7.33
C SER A 39 -6.66 -11.56 -6.65
N VAL A 40 -6.68 -11.11 -5.38
CA VAL A 40 -5.46 -10.85 -4.59
C VAL A 40 -4.77 -12.18 -4.26
N LYS A 41 -5.54 -13.19 -3.82
CA LYS A 41 -5.05 -14.54 -3.52
C LYS A 41 -4.35 -15.16 -4.73
N GLU A 42 -4.99 -15.16 -5.90
CA GLU A 42 -4.40 -15.71 -7.13
C GLU A 42 -3.16 -14.93 -7.56
N THR A 43 -3.17 -13.60 -7.43
CA THR A 43 -1.98 -12.77 -7.69
C THR A 43 -0.80 -13.18 -6.81
N LEU A 44 -1.05 -13.44 -5.52
CA LEU A 44 -0.03 -13.90 -4.57
C LEU A 44 0.47 -15.32 -4.86
N LEU A 45 -0.41 -16.24 -5.28
CA LEU A 45 -0.02 -17.60 -5.66
C LEU A 45 0.90 -17.60 -6.87
N VAL A 46 0.59 -16.79 -7.89
CA VAL A 46 1.45 -16.62 -9.07
C VAL A 46 2.80 -16.01 -8.67
N LEU A 47 2.80 -14.98 -7.83
CA LEU A 47 4.02 -14.35 -7.32
C LEU A 47 4.88 -15.36 -6.54
N ARG A 48 4.28 -16.14 -5.65
CA ARG A 48 4.95 -17.19 -4.88
C ARG A 48 5.64 -18.19 -5.82
N ASN A 49 4.92 -18.67 -6.84
CA ASN A 49 5.48 -19.57 -7.83
C ASN A 49 6.67 -18.96 -8.57
N HIS A 50 6.62 -17.67 -8.90
CA HIS A 50 7.76 -16.97 -9.51
C HIS A 50 8.95 -16.85 -8.55
N VAL A 51 8.73 -16.48 -7.29
CA VAL A 51 9.80 -16.38 -6.28
C VAL A 51 10.46 -17.74 -6.05
N GLN A 52 9.67 -18.82 -5.97
CA GLN A 52 10.19 -20.18 -5.78
C GLN A 52 11.05 -20.66 -6.96
N ASN A 53 10.67 -20.35 -8.20
CA ASN A 53 11.36 -20.83 -9.39
C ASN A 53 12.48 -19.92 -9.90
N LYS A 54 12.38 -18.60 -9.67
CA LYS A 54 13.31 -17.59 -10.22
C LYS A 54 14.16 -16.91 -9.16
N GLY A 55 13.93 -17.21 -7.88
CA GLY A 55 14.51 -16.54 -6.73
C GLY A 55 13.78 -15.24 -6.38
N LEU A 56 14.08 -14.72 -5.18
CA LEU A 56 13.56 -13.45 -4.70
C LEU A 56 14.29 -12.29 -5.39
N LYS A 57 13.57 -11.58 -6.26
CA LYS A 57 14.11 -10.53 -7.13
C LYS A 57 13.21 -9.30 -7.10
N LYS A 58 13.80 -8.10 -6.98
CA LYS A 58 13.04 -6.84 -6.90
C LYS A 58 12.15 -6.62 -8.11
N GLU A 59 12.65 -7.00 -9.29
CA GLU A 59 11.96 -6.85 -10.57
C GLU A 59 10.61 -7.56 -10.59
N LEU A 60 10.47 -8.69 -9.87
CA LEU A 60 9.19 -9.41 -9.75
C LEU A 60 8.13 -8.56 -9.02
N PHE A 61 8.55 -7.81 -8.00
CA PHE A 61 7.66 -6.96 -7.21
C PHE A 61 7.40 -5.63 -7.91
N GLU A 62 8.37 -5.10 -8.65
CA GLU A 62 8.14 -3.96 -9.54
C GLU A 62 7.09 -4.30 -10.60
N ASP A 63 7.25 -5.44 -11.27
CA ASP A 63 6.30 -5.94 -12.27
C ASP A 63 4.91 -6.19 -11.66
N LEU A 64 4.86 -6.76 -10.44
CA LEU A 64 3.62 -6.96 -9.70
C LEU A 64 2.85 -5.64 -9.55
N ILE A 65 3.47 -4.63 -8.93
CA ILE A 65 2.77 -3.38 -8.61
C ILE A 65 2.52 -2.50 -9.83
N HIS A 66 3.28 -2.69 -10.92
CA HIS A 66 3.08 -1.97 -12.16
C HIS A 66 2.01 -2.57 -13.06
N LYS A 67 2.04 -3.90 -13.26
CA LYS A 67 1.26 -4.59 -14.29
C LYS A 67 -0.04 -5.18 -13.78
N LYS A 68 -0.19 -5.43 -12.48
CA LYS A 68 -1.39 -6.05 -11.90
C LYS A 68 -2.27 -5.00 -11.23
N GLY A 69 -3.57 -5.02 -11.53
CA GLY A 69 -4.54 -4.06 -10.98
C GLY A 69 -4.53 -4.03 -9.45
N ASN A 70 -4.48 -5.20 -8.80
CA ASN A 70 -4.37 -5.33 -7.35
C ASN A 70 -2.93 -5.59 -6.87
N GLY A 71 -1.92 -5.25 -7.67
CA GLY A 71 -0.52 -5.56 -7.38
C GLY A 71 -0.01 -4.91 -6.09
N LEU A 72 -0.30 -3.61 -5.90
CA LEU A 72 0.05 -2.91 -4.65
C LEU A 72 -0.67 -3.54 -3.44
N ARG A 73 -1.96 -3.86 -3.58
CA ARG A 73 -2.74 -4.51 -2.52
C ARG A 73 -2.17 -5.87 -2.16
N ALA A 74 -1.75 -6.65 -3.15
CA ALA A 74 -1.10 -7.93 -2.94
C ALA A 74 0.22 -7.77 -2.18
N LEU A 75 1.09 -6.82 -2.57
CA LEU A 75 2.33 -6.54 -1.85
C LEU A 75 2.07 -6.17 -0.39
N LEU A 76 1.14 -5.24 -0.15
CA LEU A 76 0.75 -4.80 1.18
C LEU A 76 0.19 -5.95 2.04
N ALA A 77 -0.66 -6.80 1.46
CA ALA A 77 -1.22 -7.97 2.12
C ALA A 77 -0.12 -8.99 2.48
N LEU A 78 0.82 -9.24 1.57
CA LEU A 78 1.95 -10.15 1.80
C LEU A 78 2.81 -9.70 2.98
N THR A 79 3.06 -8.41 3.11
CA THR A 79 3.91 -7.86 4.18
C THR A 79 3.13 -7.54 5.46
N GLY A 80 1.80 -7.63 5.44
CA GLY A 80 0.93 -7.18 6.53
C GLY A 80 0.93 -5.66 6.74
N PHE A 81 1.32 -4.89 5.71
CA PHE A 81 1.40 -3.44 5.74
C PHE A 81 0.04 -2.84 5.34
N SER A 82 -0.44 -1.85 6.07
CA SER A 82 -1.73 -1.22 5.76
C SER A 82 -1.58 -0.11 4.73
N ASN A 83 -2.67 0.24 4.04
CA ASN A 83 -2.69 1.42 3.17
C ASN A 83 -2.37 2.72 3.92
N GLU A 84 -2.89 2.87 5.14
CA GLU A 84 -2.64 4.06 5.96
C GLU A 84 -1.17 4.13 6.40
N SER A 85 -0.58 2.98 6.78
CA SER A 85 0.86 2.88 7.04
C SER A 85 1.67 3.30 5.81
N LEU A 86 1.26 2.87 4.61
CA LEU A 86 1.92 3.25 3.36
C LEU A 86 1.87 4.75 3.10
N LYS A 87 0.71 5.37 3.25
CA LYS A 87 0.54 6.82 3.06
C LYS A 87 1.41 7.62 4.03
N ARG A 88 1.45 7.20 5.30
CA ARG A 88 2.31 7.81 6.33
C ARG A 88 3.79 7.64 6.01
N LEU A 89 4.20 6.45 5.59
CA LEU A 89 5.59 6.18 5.21
C LEU A 89 6.03 7.03 4.02
N ILE A 90 5.20 7.13 2.98
CA ILE A 90 5.48 8.00 1.82
C ILE A 90 5.57 9.46 2.26
N THR A 91 4.67 9.91 3.14
CA THR A 91 4.70 11.27 3.67
C THR A 91 5.99 11.53 4.46
N PHE A 92 6.40 10.58 5.30
CA PHE A 92 7.66 10.65 6.03
C PHE A 92 8.86 10.76 5.09
N ILE A 93 8.97 9.87 4.08
CA ILE A 93 10.03 9.90 3.06
C ILE A 93 10.08 11.27 2.36
N ARG A 94 8.93 11.87 2.05
CA ARG A 94 8.86 13.20 1.40
C ARG A 94 9.39 14.32 2.29
N ILE A 95 9.14 14.26 3.60
CA ILE A 95 9.52 15.30 4.56
C ILE A 95 11.00 15.18 4.96
N VAL A 96 11.43 13.97 5.31
CA VAL A 96 12.72 13.70 5.92
C VAL A 96 13.85 13.78 4.91
N ASP A 97 14.96 14.40 5.31
CA ASP A 97 16.13 14.58 4.48
C ASP A 97 17.29 13.76 5.02
N ASP A 98 17.31 12.48 4.63
CA ASP A 98 18.30 11.50 5.06
C ASP A 98 18.94 10.89 3.83
N SER A 99 20.27 10.92 3.77
CA SER A 99 21.01 10.55 2.55
C SER A 99 20.79 9.10 2.16
N GLU A 100 20.80 8.17 3.12
CA GLU A 100 20.62 6.74 2.88
C GLU A 100 19.21 6.44 2.39
N LEU A 101 18.18 6.98 3.06
CA LEU A 101 16.79 6.82 2.68
C LEU A 101 16.49 7.50 1.33
N ASN A 102 17.05 8.68 1.07
CA ASN A 102 16.87 9.42 -0.18
C ASN A 102 17.41 8.62 -1.37
N VAL A 103 18.60 8.02 -1.21
CA VAL A 103 19.23 7.15 -2.23
C VAL A 103 18.39 5.88 -2.43
N LEU A 104 18.01 5.19 -1.34
CA LEU A 104 17.21 3.96 -1.41
C LEU A 104 15.90 4.18 -2.17
N THR A 105 15.24 5.31 -1.90
CA THR A 105 13.92 5.62 -2.46
C THR A 105 13.98 6.38 -3.77
N TYR A 106 15.16 6.74 -4.27
CA TYR A 106 15.34 7.63 -5.43
C TYR A 106 14.57 8.95 -5.29
N LYS A 107 14.50 9.51 -4.07
CA LYS A 107 13.61 10.64 -3.72
C LYS A 107 13.70 11.80 -4.71
N GLU A 108 14.91 12.21 -5.04
CA GLU A 108 15.20 13.34 -5.95
C GLU A 108 14.68 13.11 -7.38
N ARG A 109 14.44 11.86 -7.78
CA ARG A 109 14.03 11.52 -9.15
C ARG A 109 12.51 11.43 -9.33
N TRP A 110 11.73 11.49 -8.26
CA TRP A 110 10.26 11.41 -8.35
C TRP A 110 9.53 12.51 -7.58
N MET A 111 10.22 13.23 -6.69
CA MET A 111 9.73 14.49 -6.14
C MET A 111 10.01 15.64 -7.11
N THR A 112 9.06 16.56 -7.19
CA THR A 112 9.26 17.82 -7.93
C THR A 112 10.02 18.83 -7.08
N GLU A 113 10.74 19.77 -7.71
CA GLU A 113 11.44 20.86 -7.01
C GLU A 113 10.50 21.65 -6.07
N VAL A 114 9.26 21.88 -6.51
CA VAL A 114 8.22 22.55 -5.70
C VAL A 114 7.89 21.74 -4.45
N GLU A 115 7.81 20.42 -4.56
CA GLU A 115 7.56 19.55 -3.39
C GLU A 115 8.78 19.44 -2.48
N MET A 116 10.00 19.54 -3.01
CA MET A 116 11.24 19.55 -2.21
C MET A 116 11.40 20.85 -1.42
N ASN A 117 10.99 21.98 -2.00
CA ASN A 117 11.11 23.31 -1.39
C ASN A 117 9.95 23.64 -0.43
N ASN A 118 8.80 22.97 -0.54
CA ASN A 118 7.61 23.23 0.28
C ASN A 118 7.42 22.18 1.40
N LYS A 119 8.45 21.95 2.22
CA LYS A 119 8.42 20.95 3.31
C LYS A 119 7.35 21.24 4.38
N GLY A 120 6.96 22.51 4.57
CA GLY A 120 6.04 22.95 5.63
C GLY A 120 4.54 22.71 5.36
N ASN A 121 4.14 22.36 4.13
CA ASN A 121 2.72 22.19 3.77
C ASN A 121 2.46 20.86 3.04
N ILE A 122 3.23 19.82 3.39
CA ILE A 122 3.14 18.51 2.78
C ILE A 122 1.85 17.82 3.24
N LYS A 123 0.90 17.67 2.31
CA LYS A 123 -0.29 16.84 2.48
C LYS A 123 0.00 15.39 2.14
N GLU A 124 -0.64 14.49 2.90
CA GLU A 124 -0.68 13.06 2.62
C GLU A 124 -1.26 12.79 1.22
N TRP A 125 -0.75 11.77 0.53
CA TRP A 125 -1.26 11.38 -0.78
C TRP A 125 -2.49 10.48 -0.66
N SER A 126 -3.43 10.66 -1.60
CA SER A 126 -4.54 9.72 -1.78
C SER A 126 -4.03 8.39 -2.36
N ASP A 127 -4.81 7.32 -2.16
CA ASP A 127 -4.53 6.01 -2.77
C ASP A 127 -4.39 6.11 -4.30
N SER A 128 -5.29 6.87 -4.94
CA SER A 128 -5.26 7.11 -6.39
C SER A 128 -3.99 7.81 -6.86
N LYS A 129 -3.44 8.73 -6.06
CA LYS A 129 -2.19 9.42 -6.39
C LYS A 129 -1.00 8.47 -6.30
N ILE A 130 -0.97 7.60 -5.29
CA ILE A 130 0.09 6.59 -5.12
C ILE A 130 0.05 5.62 -6.31
N GLU A 131 -1.13 5.09 -6.64
CA GLU A 131 -1.28 4.17 -7.79
C GLU A 131 -0.87 4.82 -9.11
N LYS A 132 -1.26 6.08 -9.33
CA LYS A 132 -0.83 6.85 -10.51
C LYS A 132 0.69 6.99 -10.56
N LYS A 133 1.32 7.34 -9.44
CA LYS A 133 2.78 7.47 -9.35
C LYS A 133 3.52 6.15 -9.61
N ILE A 134 3.00 5.01 -9.17
CA ILE A 134 3.56 3.68 -9.47
C ILE A 134 3.57 3.40 -10.98
N ARG A 135 2.52 3.85 -11.69
CA ARG A 135 2.39 3.67 -13.16
C ARG A 135 3.31 4.62 -13.92
N GLU A 136 3.36 5.88 -13.52
CA GLU A 136 4.03 6.94 -14.28
C GLU A 136 5.52 7.11 -13.96
N SER A 137 5.95 6.80 -12.73
CA SER A 137 7.33 7.01 -12.30
C SER A 137 8.00 5.68 -11.97
N GLU A 138 8.94 5.28 -12.82
CA GLU A 138 9.80 4.14 -12.57
C GLU A 138 10.62 4.30 -11.28
N PHE A 139 11.16 5.50 -11.03
CA PHE A 139 11.95 5.77 -9.82
C PHE A 139 11.12 5.65 -8.54
N PHE A 140 9.90 6.19 -8.53
CA PHE A 140 9.01 6.01 -7.39
C PHE A 140 8.68 4.53 -7.15
N ARG A 141 8.36 3.80 -8.23
CA ARG A 141 8.06 2.38 -8.16
C ARG A 141 9.24 1.57 -7.60
N LYS A 142 10.45 1.80 -8.13
CA LYS A 142 11.69 1.18 -7.67
C LYS A 142 11.98 1.51 -6.21
N GLY A 143 11.87 2.79 -5.84
CA GLY A 143 12.07 3.24 -4.47
C GLY A 143 11.08 2.59 -3.50
N LEU A 144 9.83 2.43 -3.91
CA LEU A 144 8.82 1.75 -3.11
C LEU A 144 9.15 0.26 -2.91
N VAL A 145 9.57 -0.45 -3.96
CA VAL A 145 9.98 -1.85 -3.84
C VAL A 145 11.23 -2.00 -2.97
N ASN A 146 12.22 -1.12 -3.14
CA ASN A 146 13.43 -1.08 -2.31
C ASN A 146 13.09 -0.98 -0.82
N ILE A 147 12.11 -0.16 -0.45
CA ILE A 147 11.66 -0.03 0.94
C ILE A 147 11.14 -1.34 1.53
N PHE A 148 10.44 -2.17 0.76
CA PHE A 148 9.98 -3.48 1.26
C PHE A 148 11.09 -4.55 1.32
N PHE A 149 12.18 -4.35 0.60
CA PHE A 149 13.35 -5.24 0.63
C PHE A 149 14.34 -4.85 1.73
N GLU A 150 14.58 -3.56 1.92
CA GLU A 150 15.71 -3.02 2.68
C GLU A 150 15.28 -2.00 3.74
N GLY A 151 14.01 -1.57 3.78
CA GLY A 151 13.56 -0.52 4.70
C GLY A 151 13.77 -0.87 6.18
N SER A 152 13.75 -2.16 6.53
CA SER A 152 14.05 -2.61 7.89
C SER A 152 15.52 -2.42 8.32
N THR A 153 16.45 -2.22 7.38
CA THR A 153 17.87 -1.98 7.68
C THR A 153 18.22 -0.50 7.71
N ILE A 154 17.30 0.39 7.35
CA ILE A 154 17.55 1.84 7.28
C ILE A 154 17.42 2.47 8.68
N PRO A 155 18.52 3.01 9.27
CA PRO A 155 18.53 3.46 10.66
C PRO A 155 17.48 4.51 10.97
N ILE A 156 17.27 5.47 10.07
CA ILE A 156 16.27 6.51 10.30
C ILE A 156 14.84 5.95 10.39
N LEU A 157 14.51 4.90 9.62
CA LEU A 157 13.19 4.25 9.75
C LEU A 157 13.05 3.55 11.09
N SER A 158 14.11 2.93 11.61
CA SER A 158 14.08 2.28 12.92
C SER A 158 13.90 3.25 14.09
N ASN A 159 14.34 4.51 13.94
CA ASN A 159 14.19 5.53 14.97
C ASN A 159 12.77 6.10 15.07
N TYR A 160 12.00 6.09 13.97
CA TYR A 160 10.69 6.73 13.90
C TYR A 160 9.51 5.77 13.74
N LEU A 161 9.74 4.58 13.18
CA LEU A 161 8.69 3.57 13.05
C LEU A 161 8.62 2.67 14.28
N PRO A 162 7.42 2.37 14.80
CA PRO A 162 7.26 1.31 15.77
C PRO A 162 7.84 -0.01 15.25
N LEU A 163 8.44 -0.80 16.14
CA LEU A 163 9.12 -2.05 15.77
C LEU A 163 8.22 -3.01 14.95
N PHE A 164 6.93 -3.08 15.27
CA PHE A 164 5.98 -3.93 14.55
C PHE A 164 5.69 -3.44 13.12
N GLU A 165 5.77 -2.14 12.84
CA GLU A 165 5.68 -1.60 11.48
C GLU A 165 7.00 -1.85 10.73
N LEU A 166 8.15 -1.63 11.40
CA LEU A 166 9.48 -1.87 10.82
C LEU A 166 9.66 -3.33 10.40
N LYS A 167 9.21 -4.30 11.21
CA LYS A 167 9.27 -5.75 10.92
C LYS A 167 8.53 -6.14 9.62
N LYS A 168 7.57 -5.33 9.17
CA LYS A 168 6.84 -5.56 7.92
C LYS A 168 7.65 -5.17 6.68
N LEU A 169 8.68 -4.34 6.84
CA LEU A 169 9.65 -3.97 5.80
C LEU A 169 10.87 -4.93 5.74
N SER A 170 10.73 -6.10 6.35
CA SER A 170 11.75 -7.16 6.31
C SER A 170 11.62 -7.99 5.04
N ILE A 171 12.74 -8.24 4.37
CA ILE A 171 12.84 -9.13 3.22
C ILE A 171 12.28 -10.54 3.49
N SER A 172 12.29 -10.99 4.76
CA SER A 172 11.72 -12.30 5.14
C SER A 172 10.22 -12.40 4.80
N LYS A 173 9.49 -11.28 4.82
CA LYS A 173 8.06 -11.24 4.48
C LYS A 173 7.79 -11.53 3.00
N LEU A 174 8.76 -11.29 2.13
CA LEU A 174 8.61 -11.46 0.68
C LEU A 174 8.89 -12.89 0.19
N ASN A 175 9.47 -13.73 1.06
CA ASN A 175 9.88 -15.09 0.71
C ASN A 175 8.76 -16.14 0.84
N PHE A 176 7.54 -15.75 1.24
CA PHE A 176 6.41 -16.68 1.46
C PHE A 176 6.73 -17.84 2.41
N LYS A 177 7.74 -17.68 3.27
CA LYS A 177 8.05 -18.63 4.32
C LYS A 177 7.09 -18.38 5.46
N ILE A 178 6.37 -19.42 5.85
CA ILE A 178 5.65 -19.43 7.12
C ILE A 178 6.70 -19.80 8.15
N ASP A 179 6.95 -18.92 9.11
CA ASP A 179 7.81 -19.24 10.26
C ASP A 179 7.18 -20.48 10.93
N ALA A 180 7.95 -21.58 10.98
CA ALA A 180 7.51 -22.86 11.53
C ALA A 180 7.47 -22.84 13.06
#